data_AF-A0A8T5F7H8-F1
#
_entry.id   AF-A0A8T5F7H8-F1
#
_cell.length_a   1.000
_cell.length_b   1.000
_cell.length_c   1.000
_cell.angle_alpha   90.00
_cell.angle_beta   90.00
_cell.angle_gamma   90.00
#
_symmetry.space_group_name_H-M   'P 1'
#
loop_
_entity.id
_entity.type
_entity.pdbx_description
1 polymer ?
#
loop_
_entity_poly.entity_id
_entity_poly.type
_entity_poly.pdbx_seq_one_letter_code
_entity_poly.pdbx_strand_id
1 'polypeptide(L)'
;MSLLIIKDKKTLEKFNQLLCDDAKENQKHLTDSGVKSHNSCDFCAVCFQGPSVDNDTNTVEPFIKHHITYFPQKIAYVHDKCHKLIHDPQNPLPWFIQYSEGDSRKFYDLKKRMARKNTGAAVA
;
A
#
# COMPACT_ATOMS: atom_id res chain seq x y z
N MET A 1 0.87 13.46 16.60
CA MET A 1 1.09 12.00 16.56
C MET A 1 0.59 11.44 17.88
N SER A 2 -0.39 10.53 17.85
CA SER A 2 -0.91 9.89 19.05
C SER A 2 -0.17 8.57 19.25
N LEU A 3 0.31 8.29 20.46
CA LEU A 3 1.00 7.05 20.80
C LEU A 3 0.00 6.07 21.43
N LEU A 4 -0.14 4.89 20.83
CA LEU A 4 -0.94 3.80 21.38
C LEU A 4 0.01 2.74 21.96
N ILE A 5 -0.15 2.40 23.24
CA ILE A 5 0.66 1.37 23.91
C ILE A 5 -0.27 0.25 24.37
N ILE A 6 -0.08 -0.96 23.82
CA ILE A 6 -0.83 -2.16 24.19
C ILE A 6 0.08 -3.01 25.08
N LYS A 7 -0.21 -3.08 26.38
CA LYS A 7 0.61 -3.83 27.36
C LYS A 7 0.22 -5.31 27.48
N ASP A 8 -1.03 -5.64 27.16
CA ASP A 8 -1.55 -7.01 27.25
C ASP A 8 -1.24 -7.81 25.98
N LYS A 9 -0.59 -8.96 26.14
CA LYS A 9 -0.15 -9.80 25.01
C LYS A 9 -1.31 -10.29 24.15
N LYS A 10 -2.42 -10.71 24.77
CA LYS A 10 -3.58 -11.26 24.05
C LYS A 10 -4.28 -10.19 23.21
N THR A 11 -4.35 -8.97 23.73
CA THR A 11 -4.88 -7.81 23.03
C THR A 11 -3.97 -7.42 21.88
N LEU A 12 -2.64 -7.44 22.08
CA LEU A 12 -1.65 -7.18 21.04
C LEU A 12 -1.77 -8.20 19.89
N GLU A 13 -1.87 -9.49 20.20
CA GLU A 13 -2.05 -10.55 19.19
C GLU A 13 -3.33 -10.33 18.37
N LYS A 14 -4.46 -10.01 19.03
CA LYS A 14 -5.72 -9.67 18.34
C LYS A 14 -5.60 -8.42 17.49
N PHE A 15 -4.90 -7.41 17.97
CA PHE A 15 -4.68 -6.18 17.22
C PHE A 15 -3.84 -6.43 15.96
N ASN A 16 -2.76 -7.21 16.09
CA ASN A 16 -1.94 -7.63 14.96
C ASN A 16 -2.73 -8.47 13.94
N GLN A 17 -3.59 -9.36 14.42
CA GLN A 17 -4.49 -10.10 13.53
C GLN A 17 -5.43 -9.16 12.76
N LEU A 18 -6.01 -8.17 13.45
CA LEU A 18 -6.89 -7.17 12.83
C LEU A 18 -6.16 -6.34 11.76
N LEU A 19 -4.90 -5.97 11.98
CA LEU A 19 -4.08 -5.28 10.98
C LEU A 19 -3.84 -6.15 9.73
N CYS A 20 -3.60 -7.45 9.91
CA CYS A 20 -3.44 -8.39 8.81
C CYS A 20 -4.75 -8.59 8.03
N ASP A 21 -5.87 -8.70 8.72
CA ASP A 21 -7.18 -8.88 8.10
C ASP A 21 -7.60 -7.63 7.31
N ASP A 22 -7.38 -6.43 7.87
CA ASP A 22 -7.60 -5.15 7.18
C ASP A 22 -6.75 -5.03 5.90
N ALA A 23 -5.48 -5.48 5.94
CA ALA A 23 -4.63 -5.47 4.75
C ALA A 23 -5.19 -6.36 3.63
N LYS A 24 -5.72 -7.53 3.96
CA LYS A 24 -6.35 -8.47 3.02
C LYS A 24 -7.65 -7.93 2.46
N GLU A 25 -8.50 -7.37 3.31
CA GLU A 25 -9.76 -6.75 2.88
C GLU A 25 -9.48 -5.56 1.94
N ASN A 26 -8.51 -4.71 2.27
CA ASN A 26 -8.06 -3.62 1.40
C ASN A 26 -7.55 -4.12 0.04
N GLN A 27 -6.78 -5.22 0.01
CA GLN A 27 -6.34 -5.82 -1.25
C GLN A 27 -7.53 -6.32 -2.09
N LYS A 28 -8.51 -6.96 -1.45
CA LYS A 28 -9.72 -7.42 -2.11
C LYS A 28 -10.50 -6.23 -2.69
N HIS A 29 -10.74 -5.18 -1.92
CA HIS A 29 -11.42 -3.97 -2.39
C HIS A 29 -10.75 -3.32 -3.61
N LEU A 30 -9.41 -3.26 -3.61
CA LEU A 30 -8.66 -2.73 -4.76
C LEU A 30 -8.83 -3.62 -5.99
N THR A 31 -8.80 -4.94 -5.81
CA THR A 31 -9.02 -5.91 -6.88
C THR A 31 -10.43 -5.79 -7.46
N ASP A 32 -11.45 -5.68 -6.60
CA ASP A 32 -12.85 -5.46 -6.98
C ASP A 32 -13.04 -4.13 -7.74
N SER A 33 -12.19 -3.13 -7.44
CA SER A 33 -12.14 -1.84 -8.16
C SER A 33 -11.33 -1.88 -9.47
N GLY A 34 -10.85 -3.05 -9.89
CA GLY A 34 -10.09 -3.26 -11.12
C GLY A 34 -8.58 -2.99 -11.02
N VAL A 35 -8.03 -2.80 -9.82
CA VAL A 35 -6.58 -2.60 -9.61
C VAL A 35 -5.89 -3.96 -9.60
N LYS A 36 -4.88 -4.14 -10.46
CA LYS A 36 -4.10 -5.38 -10.49
C LYS A 36 -3.04 -5.38 -9.38
N SER A 37 -3.03 -6.42 -8.55
CA SER A 37 -1.92 -6.64 -7.60
C SER A 37 -0.82 -7.49 -8.26
N HIS A 38 0.44 -7.14 -8.05
CA HIS A 38 1.59 -7.93 -8.49
C HIS A 38 1.88 -9.12 -7.57
N ASN A 39 1.65 -8.93 -6.27
CA ASN A 39 1.83 -9.90 -5.19
C ASN A 39 0.68 -9.77 -4.18
N SER A 40 0.55 -10.75 -3.26
CA SER A 40 -0.37 -10.62 -2.13
C SER A 40 0.18 -9.65 -1.07
N CYS A 41 -0.68 -9.22 -0.16
CA CYS A 41 -0.28 -8.47 1.04
C CYS A 41 0.34 -9.35 2.14
N ASP A 42 0.63 -10.63 1.86
CA ASP A 42 1.28 -11.53 2.82
C ASP A 42 2.81 -11.54 2.70
N PHE A 43 3.36 -11.21 1.53
CA PHE A 43 4.81 -11.21 1.29
C PHE A 43 5.24 -9.99 0.49
N CYS A 44 6.37 -9.39 0.85
CA CYS A 44 6.97 -8.28 0.13
C CYS A 44 7.45 -8.72 -1.27
N ALA A 45 7.16 -7.92 -2.29
CA ALA A 45 7.55 -8.25 -3.67
C ALA A 45 9.06 -8.23 -3.93
N VAL A 46 9.84 -7.57 -3.06
CA VAL A 46 11.29 -7.40 -3.24
C VAL A 46 12.09 -8.42 -2.44
N CYS A 47 11.81 -8.56 -1.14
CA CYS A 47 12.58 -9.45 -0.26
C CYS A 47 11.87 -10.78 0.05
N PHE A 48 10.62 -10.96 -0.38
CA PHE A 48 9.81 -12.16 -0.17
C PHE A 48 9.54 -12.52 1.30
N GLN A 49 9.80 -11.60 2.23
CA GLN A 49 9.50 -11.77 3.65
C GLN A 49 8.11 -11.23 3.98
N GLY A 50 7.53 -11.74 5.07
CA GLY A 50 6.26 -11.25 5.61
C GLY A 50 6.36 -9.84 6.20
N PRO A 51 5.23 -9.29 6.68
CA PRO A 51 5.18 -8.00 7.35
C PRO A 51 6.19 -7.92 8.50
N SER A 52 6.82 -6.75 8.66
CA SER A 52 7.70 -6.48 9.80
C SER A 52 6.87 -6.22 11.06
N VAL A 53 7.52 -6.31 12.22
CA VAL A 53 6.92 -5.93 13.50
C VAL A 53 7.72 -4.75 14.03
N ASP A 54 7.03 -3.68 14.41
CA ASP A 54 7.65 -2.54 15.06
C ASP A 54 8.19 -2.96 16.43
N ASN A 55 9.45 -2.63 16.71
CA ASN A 55 10.12 -3.09 17.93
C ASN A 55 9.61 -2.37 19.19
N ASP A 56 9.07 -1.16 19.07
CA ASP A 56 8.64 -0.35 20.21
C ASP A 56 7.20 -0.70 20.63
N THR A 57 6.30 -0.87 19.67
CA THR A 57 4.89 -1.18 19.89
C THR A 57 4.58 -2.68 19.82
N ASN A 58 5.50 -3.48 19.26
CA ASN A 58 5.30 -4.90 18.90
C ASN A 58 4.11 -5.12 17.94
N THR A 59 3.74 -4.08 17.18
CA THR A 59 2.63 -4.16 16.21
C THR A 59 3.13 -4.52 14.82
N VAL A 60 2.36 -5.30 14.08
CA VAL A 60 2.64 -5.58 12.67
C VAL A 60 2.63 -4.27 11.87
N GLU A 61 3.66 -4.05 11.07
CA GLU A 61 3.75 -2.95 10.11
C GLU A 61 3.18 -3.42 8.76
N PRO A 62 2.03 -2.89 8.32
CA PRO A 62 1.47 -3.25 7.02
C PRO A 62 2.39 -2.84 5.88
N PHE A 63 2.37 -3.60 4.79
CA PHE A 63 3.07 -3.21 3.57
C PHE A 63 2.53 -1.91 2.99
N ILE A 64 3.43 -1.11 2.42
CA ILE A 64 3.04 0.05 1.62
C ILE A 64 2.82 -0.37 0.17
N LYS A 65 1.97 0.40 -0.52
CA LYS A 65 1.64 0.18 -1.92
C LYS A 65 2.61 0.95 -2.80
N HIS A 66 3.29 0.24 -3.69
CA HIS A 66 4.11 0.79 -4.76
C HIS A 66 3.36 0.70 -6.08
N HIS A 67 3.28 1.78 -6.87
CA HIS A 67 2.70 1.72 -8.21
C HIS A 67 3.73 1.19 -9.21
N ILE A 68 3.46 0.04 -9.85
CA ILE A 68 4.25 -0.45 -10.97
C ILE A 68 3.82 0.25 -12.27
N THR A 69 2.52 0.38 -12.48
CA THR A 69 1.91 1.12 -13.60
C THR A 69 0.73 1.94 -13.09
N TYR A 70 0.51 3.12 -13.68
CA TYR A 70 -0.67 3.93 -13.40
C TYR A 70 -1.85 3.62 -14.34
N PHE A 71 -1.58 3.20 -15.58
CA PHE A 71 -2.60 2.96 -16.60
C PHE A 71 -2.29 1.69 -17.44
N PRO A 72 -3.05 0.60 -17.33
CA PRO A 72 -3.99 0.30 -16.23
C PRO A 72 -3.24 0.21 -14.89
N GLN A 73 -3.95 0.41 -13.78
CA GLN A 73 -3.31 0.46 -12.47
C GLN A 73 -2.80 -0.93 -12.04
N LYS A 74 -1.50 -1.03 -11.75
CA LYS A 74 -0.87 -2.21 -11.16
C LYS A 74 -0.03 -1.79 -9.96
N ILE A 75 -0.21 -2.45 -8.82
CA ILE A 75 0.53 -2.14 -7.58
C ILE A 75 1.30 -3.36 -7.06
N ALA A 76 2.34 -3.11 -6.27
CA ALA A 76 3.02 -4.10 -5.45
C ALA A 76 2.91 -3.75 -3.97
N TYR A 77 2.87 -4.76 -3.12
CA TYR A 77 2.99 -4.62 -1.67
C TYR A 77 4.45 -4.84 -1.27
N VAL A 78 5.05 -3.86 -0.60
CA VAL A 78 6.47 -3.88 -0.22
C VAL A 78 6.67 -3.26 1.16
N HIS A 79 7.74 -3.64 1.87
CA HIS A 79 8.20 -2.90 3.05
C HIS A 79 8.64 -1.48 2.68
N ASP A 80 8.60 -0.54 3.63
CA ASP A 80 9.09 0.83 3.42
C ASP A 80 10.55 0.87 2.93
N LYS A 81 11.42 0.06 3.54
CA LYS A 81 12.83 -0.07 3.13
C LYS A 81 12.95 -0.60 1.71
N CYS A 82 12.13 -1.56 1.32
CA CYS A 82 12.12 -2.13 -0.03
C CYS A 82 11.59 -1.13 -1.06
N HIS A 83 10.60 -0.30 -0.71
CA HIS A 83 10.13 0.78 -1.57
C HIS A 83 11.24 1.82 -1.85
N LYS A 84 12.04 2.17 -0.83
CA LYS A 84 13.19 3.06 -1.01
C LYS A 84 14.22 2.46 -1.98
N LEU A 85 14.46 1.16 -1.91
CA LEU A 85 15.36 0.46 -2.87
C LEU A 85 14.83 0.50 -4.31
N ILE A 86 13.51 0.42 -4.51
CA ILE A 86 12.92 0.51 -5.86
C ILE A 86 13.26 1.87 -6.49
N HIS A 87 13.18 2.96 -5.72
CA HIS A 87 13.45 4.33 -6.16
C HIS A 87 14.86 4.83 -5.84
N ASP A 88 15.81 3.92 -5.57
CA ASP A 88 17.18 4.31 -5.26
C ASP A 88 17.80 5.11 -6.45
N PRO A 89 18.36 6.31 -6.24
CA PRO A 89 18.90 7.12 -7.34
C PRO A 89 20.12 6.51 -8.05
N GLN A 90 20.85 5.61 -7.38
CA GLN A 90 22.07 4.99 -7.91
C GLN A 90 21.79 3.62 -8.52
N ASN A 91 20.93 2.82 -7.88
CA ASN A 91 20.59 1.48 -8.33
C ASN A 91 19.09 1.18 -8.15
N PRO A 92 18.22 1.80 -8.97
CA PRO A 92 16.79 1.55 -8.89
C PRO A 92 16.47 0.12 -9.33
N LEU A 93 15.29 -0.38 -8.95
CA LEU A 93 14.76 -1.66 -9.43
C LEU A 93 13.76 -1.42 -10.58
N PRO A 94 14.22 -1.27 -11.84
CA PRO A 94 13.37 -0.81 -12.95
C PRO A 94 12.20 -1.76 -13.25
N TRP A 95 12.30 -3.04 -12.89
CA TRP A 95 11.22 -4.01 -13.06
C TRP A 95 9.93 -3.61 -12.33
N PHE A 96 10.06 -2.82 -11.25
CA PHE A 96 8.94 -2.27 -10.49
C PHE A 96 8.52 -0.87 -10.95
N ILE A 97 9.16 -0.28 -11.96
CA ILE A 97 8.85 1.06 -12.48
C ILE A 97 8.54 0.94 -13.97
N GLN A 98 7.25 0.83 -14.30
CA GLN A 98 6.77 0.62 -15.67
C GLN A 98 5.83 1.76 -16.10
N TYR A 99 6.10 2.97 -15.62
CA TYR A 99 5.36 4.19 -15.96
C TYR A 99 6.31 5.27 -16.45
N SER A 100 5.78 6.23 -17.22
CA SER A 100 6.55 7.34 -17.75
C SER A 100 6.50 8.56 -16.83
N GLU A 101 7.42 9.50 -17.04
CA GLU A 101 7.37 10.79 -16.38
C GLU A 101 6.00 11.47 -16.62
N GLY A 102 5.40 12.00 -15.55
CA GLY A 102 4.09 12.66 -15.61
C GLY A 102 2.87 11.74 -15.45
N ASP A 103 3.01 10.41 -15.56
CA ASP A 103 1.89 9.48 -15.35
C ASP A 103 1.33 9.56 -13.93
N SER A 104 2.20 9.69 -12.93
CA SER A 104 1.80 9.86 -11.53
C SER A 104 0.93 11.10 -11.35
N ARG A 105 1.38 12.26 -11.87
CA ARG A 105 0.62 13.52 -11.83
C ARG A 105 -0.74 13.36 -12.52
N LYS A 106 -0.76 12.82 -13.74
CA LYS A 106 -2.00 12.58 -14.49
C LYS A 106 -2.97 11.70 -13.71
N PHE A 107 -2.48 10.64 -13.07
CA PHE A 107 -3.29 9.73 -12.27
C PHE A 107 -3.95 10.43 -11.08
N TYR A 108 -3.19 11.18 -10.28
CA TYR A 108 -3.73 11.87 -9.11
C TYR A 108 -4.67 13.03 -9.51
N ASP A 109 -4.40 13.72 -10.62
CA ASP A 109 -5.29 14.75 -11.16
C ASP A 109 -6.63 14.17 -11.64
N LEU A 110 -6.62 13.01 -12.28
CA LEU A 110 -7.85 12.27 -12.64
C LEU A 110 -8.60 11.84 -11.38
N LYS A 111 -7.91 11.24 -10.41
CA LYS A 111 -8.52 10.79 -9.14
C LYS A 111 -9.18 11.95 -8.40
N LYS A 112 -8.52 13.11 -8.30
CA LYS A 112 -9.06 14.33 -7.68
C LYS A 112 -10.30 14.86 -8.41
N ARG A 113 -10.29 14.84 -9.75
CA ARG A 113 -11.44 15.24 -10.57
C ARG A 113 -12.64 14.30 -10.39
N MET A 114 -12.41 12.99 -10.34
CA MET A 114 -13.46 12.01 -10.09
C MET A 114 -14.07 12.18 -8.69
N ALA A 115 -13.24 12.35 -7.65
CA ALA A 115 -13.73 12.61 -6.30
C ALA A 115 -14.63 13.85 -6.23
N ARG A 116 -14.24 14.95 -6.90
CA ARG A 116 -15.05 16.19 -6.97
C ARG A 116 -16.38 16.00 -7.71
N LYS A 117 -16.40 15.22 -8.81
CA LYS A 117 -17.64 14.92 -9.54
C LYS A 117 -18.63 14.14 -8.68
N ASN A 118 -18.14 13.19 -7.90
CA ASN A 118 -18.99 12.38 -7.02
C ASN A 118 -19.59 13.20 -5.86
N THR A 119 -18.89 14.23 -5.37
CA THR A 119 -19.41 15.13 -4.33
C THR A 119 -20.34 16.22 -4.88
N GLY A 120 -20.17 16.63 -6.14
CA GLY A 120 -21.00 17.65 -6.79
C GLY A 120 -22.35 17.13 -7.31
N ALA A 121 -22.50 15.82 -7.52
CA ALA A 121 -23.74 15.20 -7.96
C ALA A 121 -24.75 14.95 -6.82
N ALA A 122 -24.40 15.23 -5.56
CA ALA A 122 -25.26 15.00 -4.40
C ALA A 122 -26.09 16.24 -3.99
N VAL A 123 -26.11 17.32 -4.78
CA VAL A 123 -26.84 18.57 -4.48
C VAL A 123 -27.61 19.12 -5.69
N ALA A 124 -28.32 18.27 -6.42
CA ALA A 124 -29.28 18.70 -7.44
C ALA A 124 -30.63 18.02 -7.22
#